data_AF-A0A0R1U2A0-F1
#
_entry.id   AF-A0A0R1U2A0-F1
#
_cell.length_a   1.000
_cell.length_b   1.000
_cell.length_c   1.000
_cell.angle_alpha   90.00
_cell.angle_beta   90.00
_cell.angle_gamma   90.00
#
_symmetry.space_group_name_H-M   'P 1'
#
loop_
_entity.id
_entity.type
_entity.pdbx_description
1 polymer ?
#
loop_
_entity_poly.entity_id
_entity_poly.type
_entity_poly.pdbx_seq_one_letter_code
_entity_poly.pdbx_strand_id
1 'polypeptide(L)'
;MPSARDRILSTIALAGLSITYPILAGGTGGFVWSFQLVALVILAVVIAAVQLDWRPGWLAIVGIIPAIIGAFNQWTILPLALALLGLTYIISTQTMLHEIRTTLLIVLAGFTQIMLTMADTHVLQSSYLTALILMLIPFVVGVWSKYLPMWATSLAIFIICIAGFMLQHLTIIVVVAIMVLALVPLRRRRDWWSAYWLAAAWVTSILMTVSFIHG
;
A
#
# COMPACT_ATOMS: atom_id res chain seq x y z
N MET A 1 -0.05 -0.76 22.58
CA MET A 1 0.20 0.40 21.69
C MET A 1 1.56 0.21 21.00
N PRO A 2 1.70 0.49 19.70
CA PRO A 2 2.97 0.30 18.99
C PRO A 2 4.04 1.26 19.49
N SER A 3 5.29 0.78 19.53
CA SER A 3 6.46 1.56 19.93
C SER A 3 6.67 2.77 19.02
N ALA A 4 7.28 3.85 19.52
CA ALA A 4 7.58 5.05 18.72
C ALA A 4 8.37 4.72 17.44
N ARG A 5 9.30 3.77 17.53
CA ARG A 5 10.07 3.27 16.38
C ARG A 5 9.19 2.61 15.32
N ASP A 6 8.26 1.75 15.73
CA ASP A 6 7.33 1.09 14.78
C ASP A 6 6.40 2.11 14.10
N ARG A 7 5.95 3.14 14.83
CA ARG A 7 5.16 4.24 14.24
C ARG A 7 5.94 4.99 13.16
N ILE A 8 7.16 5.41 13.45
CA ILE A 8 8.00 6.14 12.47
C ILE A 8 8.28 5.27 11.25
N LEU A 9 8.69 4.01 11.45
CA LEU A 9 9.02 3.11 10.36
C LEU A 9 7.79 2.72 9.53
N SER A 10 6.62 2.52 10.16
CA SER A 10 5.38 2.24 9.44
C SER A 10 4.88 3.46 8.67
N THR A 11 5.04 4.67 9.19
CA THR A 11 4.78 5.92 8.43
C THR A 11 5.66 6.01 7.19
N ILE A 12 6.97 5.79 7.33
CA ILE A 12 7.90 5.83 6.19
C ILE A 12 7.55 4.75 5.16
N ALA A 13 7.32 3.52 5.62
CA ALA A 13 6.97 2.40 4.75
C ALA A 13 5.60 2.60 4.07
N LEU A 14 4.62 3.19 4.75
CA LEU A 14 3.32 3.52 4.19
C LEU A 14 3.43 4.60 3.11
N ALA A 15 4.20 5.67 3.36
CA ALA A 15 4.45 6.71 2.37
C ALA A 15 5.18 6.12 1.15
N GLY A 16 6.24 5.36 1.40
CA GLY A 16 7.01 4.65 0.37
C GLY A 16 6.12 3.75 -0.48
N LEU A 17 5.37 2.84 0.14
CA LEU A 17 4.45 1.94 -0.55
C LEU A 17 3.40 2.70 -1.37
N SER A 18 2.76 3.72 -0.78
CA SER A 18 1.69 4.50 -1.43
C SER A 18 2.16 5.21 -2.70
N ILE A 19 3.40 5.71 -2.70
CA ILE A 19 3.91 6.61 -3.74
C ILE A 19 4.70 5.87 -4.81
N THR A 20 5.47 4.85 -4.43
CA THR A 20 6.51 4.29 -5.29
C THR A 20 5.95 3.52 -6.48
N TYR A 21 4.95 2.67 -6.28
CA TYR A 21 4.42 1.86 -7.37
C TYR A 21 3.76 2.70 -8.49
N PRO A 22 2.87 3.68 -8.20
CA PRO A 22 2.29 4.52 -9.24
C PRO A 22 3.33 5.30 -10.03
N ILE A 23 4.28 5.94 -9.34
CA ILE A 23 5.32 6.77 -9.97
C ILE A 23 6.23 5.91 -10.84
N LEU A 24 6.62 4.73 -10.37
CA LEU A 24 7.51 3.84 -11.12
C LEU A 24 6.76 3.11 -12.26
N ALA A 25 5.51 2.70 -12.05
CA ALA A 25 4.70 1.99 -13.05
C ALA A 25 4.29 2.87 -14.26
N GLY A 26 4.35 4.20 -14.13
CA GLY A 26 4.21 5.13 -15.28
C GLY A 26 5.30 4.99 -16.34
N GLY A 27 6.40 4.29 -16.05
CA GLY A 27 7.46 3.97 -17.00
C GLY A 27 8.20 5.20 -17.58
N THR A 28 8.91 4.99 -18.68
CA THR A 28 9.61 6.04 -19.46
C THR A 28 8.67 6.90 -20.33
N GLY A 29 7.39 6.52 -20.41
CA GLY A 29 6.33 7.22 -21.14
C GLY A 29 5.74 8.44 -20.42
N GLY A 30 6.23 8.73 -19.21
CA GLY A 30 6.06 10.03 -18.56
C GLY A 30 4.83 10.09 -17.67
N PHE A 31 5.01 9.75 -16.40
CA PHE A 31 4.18 10.29 -15.34
C PHE A 31 4.22 11.83 -15.46
N VAL A 32 3.13 12.46 -15.88
CA VAL A 32 3.16 13.90 -16.19
C VAL A 32 3.06 14.64 -14.87
N TRP A 33 4.16 15.27 -14.45
CA TRP A 33 4.19 16.10 -13.26
C TRP A 33 3.29 17.32 -13.42
N SER A 34 2.05 17.16 -12.97
CA SER A 34 1.05 18.22 -12.89
C SER A 34 0.95 18.71 -11.45
N PHE A 35 0.46 19.94 -11.29
CA PHE A 35 0.19 20.50 -9.97
C PHE A 35 -0.80 19.63 -9.16
N GLN A 36 -1.75 18.99 -9.83
CA GLN A 36 -2.71 18.06 -9.23
C GLN A 36 -2.02 16.81 -8.68
N LEU A 37 -1.14 16.21 -9.48
CA LEU A 37 -0.40 15.02 -9.05
C LEU A 37 0.50 15.34 -7.85
N VAL A 38 1.20 16.47 -7.87
CA VAL A 38 2.02 16.92 -6.73
C VAL A 38 1.15 17.08 -5.48
N ALA A 39 -0.04 17.66 -5.60
CA ALA A 39 -0.97 17.77 -4.48
C ALA A 39 -1.40 16.39 -3.95
N LEU A 40 -1.68 15.42 -4.81
CA LEU A 40 -2.02 14.06 -4.39
C LEU A 40 -0.85 13.29 -3.77
N VAL A 41 0.39 13.55 -4.20
CA VAL A 41 1.60 13.03 -3.54
C VAL A 41 1.74 13.64 -2.15
N ILE A 42 1.51 14.94 -2.00
CA ILE A 42 1.48 15.61 -0.68
C ILE A 42 0.39 14.98 0.20
N LEU A 43 -0.81 14.72 -0.36
CA LEU A 43 -1.87 14.03 0.35
C LEU A 43 -1.44 12.64 0.83
N ALA A 44 -0.77 11.84 -0.01
CA ALA A 44 -0.23 10.54 0.38
C ALA A 44 0.75 10.64 1.56
N VAL A 45 1.62 11.66 1.56
CA VAL A 45 2.53 11.95 2.68
C VAL A 45 1.75 12.35 3.94
N VAL A 46 0.71 13.19 3.81
CA VAL A 46 -0.14 13.59 4.95
C VAL A 46 -0.88 12.38 5.54
N ILE A 47 -1.44 11.51 4.69
CA ILE A 47 -2.10 10.26 5.11
C ILE A 47 -1.16 9.40 5.95
N ALA A 48 0.11 9.30 5.54
CA ALA A 48 1.12 8.57 6.30
C ALA A 48 1.54 9.30 7.58
N ALA A 49 1.66 10.63 7.55
CA ALA A 49 2.04 11.46 8.70
C ALA A 49 0.99 11.44 9.82
N VAL A 50 -0.30 11.27 9.49
CA VAL A 50 -1.38 11.08 10.48
C VAL A 50 -1.08 9.90 11.41
N GLN A 51 -0.37 8.87 10.94
CA GLN A 51 0.00 7.70 11.73
C GLN A 51 1.08 7.96 12.80
N LEU A 52 1.75 9.13 12.75
CA LEU A 52 2.68 9.56 13.81
C LEU A 52 1.96 9.95 15.11
N ASP A 53 0.63 10.13 15.07
CA ASP A 53 -0.22 10.32 16.25
C ASP A 53 0.12 11.60 17.07
N TRP A 54 0.75 12.60 16.44
CA TRP A 54 1.06 13.86 17.10
C TRP A 54 -0.19 14.75 17.24
N ARG A 55 -0.89 14.97 16.11
CA ARG A 55 -2.15 15.73 16.02
C ARG A 55 -3.00 15.21 14.85
N PRO A 56 -3.58 14.00 14.95
CA PRO A 56 -4.22 13.33 13.83
C PRO A 56 -5.38 14.14 13.23
N GLY A 57 -6.18 14.83 14.07
CA GLY A 57 -7.27 15.69 13.59
C GLY A 57 -6.79 16.88 12.76
N TRP A 58 -5.75 17.59 13.21
CA TRP A 58 -5.19 18.72 12.46
C TRP A 58 -4.55 18.28 11.15
N LEU A 59 -3.80 17.18 11.16
CA LEU A 59 -3.19 16.63 9.96
C LEU A 59 -4.25 16.17 8.94
N ALA A 60 -5.34 15.56 9.40
CA ALA A 60 -6.46 15.19 8.53
C ALA A 60 -7.13 16.43 7.89
N ILE A 61 -7.35 17.50 8.67
CA ILE A 61 -7.89 18.77 8.15
C ILE A 61 -6.94 19.40 7.12
N VAL A 62 -5.64 19.44 7.42
CA VAL A 62 -4.63 19.95 6.49
C VAL A 62 -4.63 19.13 5.19
N GLY A 63 -4.87 17.82 5.27
CA GLY A 63 -5.00 16.93 4.11
C GLY A 63 -6.18 17.24 3.18
N ILE A 64 -7.22 17.96 3.63
CA ILE A 64 -8.36 18.33 2.78
C ILE A 64 -7.91 19.27 1.66
N ILE A 65 -6.98 20.17 1.93
CA ILE A 65 -6.47 21.14 0.95
C ILE A 65 -5.84 20.42 -0.27
N PRO A 66 -4.81 19.55 -0.12
CA PRO A 66 -4.25 18.82 -1.24
C PRO A 66 -5.25 17.85 -1.89
N ALA A 67 -6.24 17.32 -1.15
CA ALA A 67 -7.30 16.50 -1.74
C ALA A 67 -8.17 17.30 -2.72
N ILE A 68 -8.58 18.51 -2.35
CA ILE A 68 -9.37 19.40 -3.23
C ILE A 68 -8.55 19.84 -4.44
N ILE A 69 -7.30 20.26 -4.22
CA ILE A 69 -6.41 20.70 -5.30
C ILE A 69 -6.13 19.53 -6.27
N GLY A 70 -5.83 18.35 -5.73
CA GLY A 70 -5.54 17.16 -6.52
C GLY A 70 -6.72 16.66 -7.35
N ALA A 71 -7.94 16.83 -6.85
CA ALA A 71 -9.16 16.41 -7.55
C ALA A 71 -9.75 17.49 -8.49
N PHE A 72 -9.11 18.65 -8.65
CA PHE A 72 -9.69 19.83 -9.33
C PHE A 72 -10.23 19.53 -10.75
N ASN A 73 -9.50 18.75 -11.56
CA ASN A 73 -9.91 18.37 -12.91
C ASN A 73 -10.62 17.00 -12.97
N GLN A 74 -10.69 16.27 -11.85
CA GLN A 74 -11.26 14.93 -11.79
C GLN A 74 -11.97 14.70 -10.45
N TRP A 75 -13.15 15.31 -10.32
CA TRP A 75 -13.95 15.30 -9.09
C TRP A 75 -14.32 13.89 -8.60
N THR A 76 -14.27 12.88 -9.47
CA THR A 76 -14.49 11.48 -9.09
C THR A 76 -13.41 10.94 -8.14
N ILE A 77 -12.23 11.57 -8.08
CA ILE A 77 -11.16 11.24 -7.12
C ILE A 77 -11.46 11.79 -5.72
N LEU A 78 -12.22 12.88 -5.62
CA LEU A 78 -12.45 13.57 -4.34
C LEU A 78 -13.14 12.67 -3.28
N PRO A 79 -14.21 11.91 -3.59
CA PRO A 79 -14.79 10.96 -2.64
C PRO A 79 -13.78 9.95 -2.11
N LEU A 80 -12.91 9.43 -2.98
CA LEU A 80 -11.86 8.49 -2.59
C LEU A 80 -10.83 9.17 -1.68
N ALA A 81 -10.33 10.35 -2.05
CA ALA A 81 -9.36 11.10 -1.24
C ALA A 81 -9.90 11.43 0.17
N LEU A 82 -11.16 11.86 0.27
CA LEU A 82 -11.81 12.13 1.55
C LEU A 82 -12.04 10.86 2.36
N ALA A 83 -12.42 9.75 1.71
CA ALA A 83 -12.55 8.46 2.36
C ALA A 83 -11.21 7.97 2.93
N LEU A 84 -10.10 8.17 2.21
CA LEU A 84 -8.75 7.83 2.68
C LEU A 84 -8.33 8.67 3.89
N LEU A 85 -8.67 9.97 3.90
CA LEU A 85 -8.46 10.83 5.07
C LEU A 85 -9.29 10.39 6.27
N GLY A 86 -10.57 10.06 6.05
CA GLY A 86 -11.45 9.52 7.10
C GLY A 86 -10.92 8.20 7.65
N LEU A 87 -10.51 7.28 6.77
CA LEU A 87 -9.96 5.99 7.16
C LEU A 87 -8.64 6.14 7.92
N THR A 88 -7.71 6.99 7.46
CA THR A 88 -6.44 7.22 8.20
C THR A 88 -6.69 7.82 9.57
N TYR A 89 -7.66 8.73 9.69
CA TYR A 89 -8.07 9.29 10.98
C TYR A 89 -8.64 8.22 11.92
N ILE A 90 -9.53 7.36 11.43
CA ILE A 90 -10.09 6.23 12.19
C ILE A 90 -8.97 5.29 12.65
N ILE A 91 -8.04 4.91 11.76
CA ILE A 91 -6.90 4.03 12.11
C ILE A 91 -6.02 4.67 13.19
N SER A 92 -5.80 5.99 13.14
CA SER A 92 -4.95 6.69 14.11
C SER A 92 -5.58 6.84 15.49
N THR A 93 -6.91 7.02 15.56
CA THR A 93 -7.62 7.38 16.79
C THR A 93 -8.27 6.21 17.50
N GLN A 94 -8.61 5.14 16.78
CA GLN A 94 -9.32 3.99 17.35
C GLN A 94 -8.35 2.92 17.84
N THR A 95 -8.68 2.31 18.98
CA THR A 95 -7.98 1.12 19.47
C THR A 95 -8.38 -0.08 18.62
N MET A 96 -7.42 -0.70 17.96
CA MET A 96 -7.65 -1.83 17.05
C MET A 96 -6.70 -2.98 17.35
N LEU A 97 -7.12 -4.20 16.99
CA LEU A 97 -6.21 -5.34 16.91
C LEU A 97 -5.09 -5.05 15.90
N HIS A 98 -3.89 -5.57 16.17
CA HIS A 98 -2.70 -5.32 15.37
C HIS A 98 -2.87 -5.76 13.90
N GLU A 99 -3.53 -6.90 13.72
CA GLU A 99 -3.80 -7.52 12.44
C GLU A 99 -4.77 -6.68 11.60
N ILE A 100 -5.83 -6.18 12.24
CA ILE A 100 -6.79 -5.26 11.61
C ILE A 100 -6.11 -3.96 11.22
N ARG A 101 -5.35 -3.35 12.15
CA ARG A 101 -4.61 -2.11 11.87
C ARG A 101 -3.66 -2.27 10.69
N THR A 102 -2.84 -3.32 10.69
CA THR A 102 -1.86 -3.56 9.63
C THR A 102 -2.53 -3.81 8.29
N THR A 103 -3.61 -4.61 8.27
CA THR A 103 -4.43 -4.84 7.07
C THR A 103 -4.97 -3.52 6.53
N LEU A 104 -5.55 -2.68 7.39
CA LEU A 104 -6.08 -1.38 6.99
C LEU A 104 -5.01 -0.44 6.47
N LEU A 105 -3.78 -0.46 7.01
CA LEU A 105 -2.66 0.32 6.47
C LEU A 105 -2.23 -0.16 5.07
N ILE A 106 -2.23 -1.48 4.82
CA ILE A 106 -1.96 -2.04 3.49
C ILE A 106 -3.06 -1.63 2.50
N VAL A 107 -4.33 -1.72 2.92
CA VAL A 107 -5.48 -1.31 2.11
C VAL A 107 -5.43 0.19 1.81
N LEU A 108 -5.12 1.02 2.80
CA LEU A 108 -4.93 2.45 2.66
C LEU A 108 -3.83 2.77 1.63
N ALA A 109 -2.72 2.05 1.67
CA ALA A 109 -1.66 2.19 0.69
C ALA A 109 -2.14 1.81 -0.72
N GLY A 110 -2.81 0.67 -0.88
CA GLY A 110 -3.34 0.22 -2.17
C GLY A 110 -4.33 1.20 -2.78
N PHE A 111 -5.27 1.75 -2.01
CA PHE A 111 -6.18 2.77 -2.51
C PHE A 111 -5.50 4.11 -2.79
N THR A 112 -4.44 4.46 -2.05
CA THR A 112 -3.63 5.64 -2.37
C THR A 112 -2.89 5.44 -3.69
N GLN A 113 -2.40 4.22 -3.97
CA GLN A 113 -1.82 3.88 -5.26
C GLN A 113 -2.85 3.97 -6.39
N ILE A 114 -4.08 3.48 -6.18
CA ILE A 114 -5.18 3.62 -7.14
C ILE A 114 -5.48 5.09 -7.41
N MET A 115 -5.59 5.91 -6.36
CA MET A 115 -5.86 7.34 -6.47
C MET A 115 -4.79 8.05 -7.33
N LEU A 116 -3.51 7.79 -7.07
CA LEU A 116 -2.40 8.38 -7.83
C LEU A 116 -2.38 7.92 -9.29
N THR A 117 -2.61 6.64 -9.56
CA THR A 117 -2.68 6.13 -10.92
C THR A 117 -3.89 6.67 -11.69
N MET A 118 -5.04 6.80 -11.04
CA MET A 118 -6.24 7.38 -11.66
C MET A 118 -6.07 8.86 -11.99
N ALA A 119 -5.30 9.60 -11.21
CA ALA A 119 -5.03 11.01 -11.45
C ALA A 119 -4.15 11.24 -12.69
N ASP A 120 -3.26 10.30 -12.99
CA ASP A 120 -2.37 10.37 -14.16
C ASP A 120 -3.04 9.81 -15.43
N THR A 121 -3.68 8.64 -15.32
CA THR A 121 -4.21 7.91 -16.48
C THR A 121 -5.67 8.21 -16.80
N HIS A 122 -6.40 8.87 -15.90
CA HIS A 122 -7.86 9.12 -15.94
C HIS A 122 -8.75 7.86 -16.04
N VAL A 123 -8.18 6.66 -16.24
CA VAL A 123 -8.88 5.40 -16.44
C VAL A 123 -8.27 4.32 -15.56
N LEU A 124 -9.10 3.65 -14.78
CA LEU A 124 -8.68 2.54 -13.94
C LEU A 124 -8.68 1.23 -14.73
N GLN A 125 -7.49 0.74 -15.09
CA GLN A 125 -7.36 -0.52 -15.82
C GLN A 125 -7.55 -1.72 -14.89
N SER A 126 -8.33 -2.71 -15.34
CA SER A 126 -8.56 -3.95 -14.60
C SER A 126 -7.25 -4.71 -14.33
N SER A 127 -6.34 -4.74 -15.33
CA SER A 127 -5.02 -5.36 -15.20
C SER A 127 -4.18 -4.77 -14.06
N TYR A 128 -4.20 -3.44 -13.89
CA TYR A 128 -3.52 -2.76 -12.80
C TYR A 128 -4.10 -3.15 -11.44
N LEU A 129 -5.44 -3.17 -11.32
CA LEU A 129 -6.11 -3.59 -10.09
C LEU A 129 -5.79 -5.03 -9.74
N THR A 130 -5.83 -5.94 -10.71
CA THR A 130 -5.51 -7.35 -10.50
C THR A 130 -4.06 -7.53 -10.05
N ALA A 131 -3.11 -6.85 -10.69
CA ALA A 131 -1.70 -6.88 -10.28
C ALA A 131 -1.51 -6.33 -8.85
N LEU A 132 -2.15 -5.21 -8.53
CA LEU A 132 -2.10 -4.60 -7.20
C LEU A 132 -2.65 -5.55 -6.13
N ILE A 133 -3.81 -6.16 -6.38
CA ILE A 133 -4.44 -7.13 -5.49
C ILE A 133 -3.53 -8.33 -5.26
N LEU A 134 -2.99 -8.91 -6.33
CA LEU A 134 -2.09 -10.07 -6.25
C LEU A 134 -0.78 -9.76 -5.52
N MET A 135 -0.31 -8.52 -5.57
CA MET A 135 0.87 -8.07 -4.84
C MET A 135 0.58 -7.84 -3.34
N LEU A 136 -0.59 -7.30 -2.98
CA LEU A 136 -0.89 -6.92 -1.60
C LEU A 136 -1.53 -8.04 -0.76
N ILE A 137 -2.40 -8.88 -1.35
CA ILE A 137 -3.10 -9.95 -0.61
C ILE A 137 -2.14 -10.90 0.13
N PRO A 138 -1.02 -11.36 -0.46
CA PRO A 138 -0.10 -12.25 0.24
C PRO A 138 0.38 -11.70 1.58
N PHE A 139 0.58 -10.38 1.69
CA PHE A 139 0.96 -9.72 2.93
C PHE A 139 -0.21 -9.62 3.91
N VAL A 140 -1.44 -9.41 3.42
CA VAL A 140 -2.64 -9.48 4.26
C VAL A 140 -2.80 -10.90 4.83
N VAL A 141 -2.66 -11.95 4.01
CA VAL A 141 -2.69 -13.34 4.48
C VAL A 141 -1.59 -13.61 5.51
N GLY A 142 -0.38 -13.08 5.27
CA GLY A 142 0.75 -13.17 6.20
C GLY A 142 0.46 -12.53 7.57
N VAL A 143 -0.18 -11.36 7.59
CA VAL A 143 -0.58 -10.66 8.84
C VAL A 143 -1.50 -11.53 9.70
N TRP A 144 -2.44 -12.24 9.08
CA TRP A 144 -3.41 -13.09 9.79
C TRP A 144 -2.91 -14.51 10.08
N SER A 145 -1.65 -14.79 9.78
CA SER A 145 -1.13 -16.16 9.83
C SER A 145 -1.16 -16.82 11.21
N LYS A 146 -1.22 -16.05 12.29
CA LYS A 146 -1.36 -16.56 13.66
C LYS A 146 -2.64 -17.36 13.88
N TYR A 147 -3.70 -17.06 13.13
CA TYR A 147 -5.01 -17.70 13.24
C TYR A 147 -5.16 -18.89 12.29
N LEU A 148 -4.18 -19.14 11.44
CA LEU A 148 -4.23 -20.17 10.40
C LEU A 148 -3.11 -21.18 10.62
N PRO A 149 -3.32 -22.47 10.28
CA PRO A 149 -2.23 -23.42 10.33
C PRO A 149 -1.15 -23.03 9.30
N MET A 150 0.12 -23.25 9.66
CA MET A 150 1.28 -22.81 8.85
C MET A 150 1.26 -23.37 7.42
N TRP A 151 0.76 -24.59 7.25
CA TRP A 151 0.64 -25.20 5.92
C TRP A 151 -0.42 -24.48 5.08
N ALA A 152 -1.55 -24.06 5.67
CA ALA A 152 -2.62 -23.40 4.94
C ALA A 152 -2.24 -21.99 4.51
N THR A 153 -1.54 -21.24 5.36
CA THR A 153 -0.99 -19.92 5.00
C THR A 153 0.05 -20.01 3.89
N SER A 154 0.95 -20.99 3.99
CA SER A 154 1.96 -21.23 2.96
C SER A 154 1.32 -21.61 1.63
N LEU A 155 0.33 -22.50 1.66
CA LEU A 155 -0.40 -22.92 0.48
C LEU A 155 -1.20 -21.77 -0.15
N ALA A 156 -1.87 -20.95 0.67
CA ALA A 156 -2.62 -19.79 0.18
C ALA A 156 -1.71 -18.78 -0.53
N ILE A 157 -0.58 -18.41 0.11
CA ILE A 157 0.41 -17.50 -0.50
C ILE A 157 0.97 -18.10 -1.80
N PHE A 158 1.28 -19.41 -1.81
CA PHE A 158 1.76 -20.09 -2.99
C PHE A 158 0.75 -20.04 -4.15
N ILE A 159 -0.52 -20.39 -3.89
CA ILE A 159 -1.58 -20.36 -4.90
C ILE A 159 -1.74 -18.95 -5.48
N ILE A 160 -1.76 -17.91 -4.63
CA ILE A 160 -1.88 -16.52 -5.08
C ILE A 160 -0.70 -16.12 -5.97
N CYS A 161 0.53 -16.46 -5.57
CA CYS A 161 1.72 -16.12 -6.35
C CYS A 161 1.76 -16.84 -7.70
N ILE A 162 1.45 -18.15 -7.72
CA ILE A 162 1.40 -18.93 -8.96
C ILE A 162 0.28 -18.43 -9.87
N ALA A 163 -0.90 -18.11 -9.33
CA ALA A 163 -1.97 -17.50 -10.11
C ALA A 163 -1.52 -16.18 -10.74
N GLY A 164 -0.85 -15.31 -9.99
CA GLY A 164 -0.35 -14.05 -10.52
C GLY A 164 0.73 -14.22 -11.61
N PHE A 165 1.59 -15.23 -11.48
CA PHE A 165 2.56 -15.57 -12.53
C PHE A 165 1.88 -16.13 -13.79
N MET A 166 0.93 -17.06 -13.63
CA MET A 166 0.17 -17.64 -14.75
C MET A 166 -0.67 -16.60 -15.51
N LEU A 167 -1.20 -15.60 -14.79
CA LEU A 167 -1.92 -14.46 -15.37
C LEU A 167 -0.98 -13.38 -15.95
N GLN A 168 0.34 -13.61 -15.94
CA GLN A 168 1.35 -12.66 -16.42
C GLN A 168 1.31 -11.30 -15.69
N HIS A 169 0.76 -11.28 -14.49
CA HIS A 169 0.67 -10.09 -13.63
C HIS A 169 1.77 -10.02 -12.59
N LEU A 170 2.60 -11.07 -12.41
CA LEU A 170 3.75 -11.09 -11.51
C LEU A 170 4.94 -11.75 -12.24
N THR A 171 6.15 -11.24 -12.04
CA THR A 171 7.37 -11.89 -12.54
C THR A 171 7.88 -12.95 -11.55
N ILE A 172 8.72 -13.89 -12.01
CA ILE A 172 9.31 -14.94 -11.16
C ILE A 172 10.08 -14.33 -9.97
N ILE A 173 10.83 -13.25 -10.20
CA ILE A 173 11.60 -12.56 -9.16
C ILE A 173 10.66 -12.03 -8.08
N VAL A 174 9.55 -11.41 -8.48
CA VAL A 174 8.54 -10.88 -7.55
C VAL A 174 7.83 -12.00 -6.80
N VAL A 175 7.48 -13.10 -7.46
CA VAL A 175 6.90 -14.28 -6.82
C VAL A 175 7.81 -14.81 -5.72
N VAL A 176 9.09 -15.01 -6.01
CA VAL A 176 10.06 -15.49 -5.02
C VAL A 176 10.19 -14.49 -3.87
N ALA A 177 10.25 -13.20 -4.16
CA ALA A 177 10.34 -12.16 -3.14
C ALA A 177 9.10 -12.13 -2.23
N ILE A 178 7.89 -12.18 -2.79
CA ILE A 178 6.64 -12.24 -2.04
C ILE A 178 6.62 -13.49 -1.15
N MET A 179 6.95 -14.67 -1.71
CA MET A 179 6.97 -15.91 -0.94
C MET A 179 7.96 -15.83 0.23
N VAL A 180 9.18 -15.35 0.00
CA VAL A 180 10.17 -15.23 1.07
C VAL A 180 9.69 -14.23 2.13
N LEU A 181 9.29 -13.03 1.74
CA LEU A 181 8.94 -11.96 2.68
C LEU A 181 7.62 -12.22 3.42
N ALA A 182 6.63 -12.87 2.79
CA ALA A 182 5.38 -13.20 3.45
C ALA A 182 5.50 -14.42 4.37
N LEU A 183 6.39 -15.38 4.06
CA LEU A 183 6.52 -16.63 4.82
C LEU A 183 7.59 -16.58 5.93
N VAL A 184 8.61 -15.74 5.83
CA VAL A 184 9.65 -15.57 6.88
C VAL A 184 9.04 -15.35 8.28
N PRO A 185 8.00 -14.51 8.44
CA PRO A 185 7.35 -14.30 9.72
C PRO A 185 6.72 -15.54 10.36
N LEU A 186 6.26 -16.50 9.53
CA LEU A 186 5.56 -17.72 9.98
C LEU A 186 6.41 -18.56 10.93
N ARG A 187 7.74 -18.57 10.73
CA ARG A 187 8.66 -19.38 11.53
C ARG A 187 8.70 -18.96 13.00
N ARG A 188 8.42 -17.69 13.31
CA ARG A 188 8.52 -17.16 14.68
C ARG A 188 7.18 -17.15 15.43
N ARG A 189 6.04 -17.45 14.77
CA ARG A 189 4.67 -17.45 15.34
C ARG A 189 4.40 -16.29 16.32
N ARG A 190 4.92 -15.12 16.02
CA ARG A 190 4.80 -13.90 16.85
C ARG A 190 4.30 -12.78 15.97
N ASP A 191 3.60 -11.82 16.57
CA ASP A 191 3.11 -10.64 15.86
C ASP A 191 4.34 -9.80 15.43
N TRP A 192 4.55 -9.69 14.12
CA TRP A 192 5.60 -8.85 13.53
C TRP A 192 5.13 -7.41 13.43
N TRP A 193 6.05 -6.46 13.56
CA TRP A 193 5.78 -5.02 13.50
C TRP A 193 5.05 -4.62 12.21
N SER A 194 4.16 -3.63 12.29
CA SER A 194 3.38 -3.18 11.11
C SER A 194 4.31 -2.67 10.01
N ALA A 195 5.41 -2.02 10.41
CA ALA A 195 6.44 -1.54 9.50
C ALA A 195 7.05 -2.65 8.63
N TYR A 196 7.18 -3.89 9.14
CA TYR A 196 7.72 -4.99 8.37
C TYR A 196 6.82 -5.33 7.18
N TRP A 197 5.52 -5.48 7.41
CA TRP A 197 4.57 -5.86 6.37
C TRP A 197 4.45 -4.80 5.29
N LEU A 198 4.41 -3.52 5.69
CA LEU A 198 4.41 -2.39 4.77
C LEU A 198 5.71 -2.29 3.97
N ALA A 199 6.87 -2.46 4.62
CA ALA A 199 8.16 -2.42 3.94
C ALA A 199 8.35 -3.62 3.00
N ALA A 200 7.87 -4.81 3.38
CA ALA A 200 7.90 -6.00 2.54
C ALA A 200 7.06 -5.79 1.27
N ALA A 201 5.84 -5.30 1.41
CA ALA A 201 4.99 -4.93 0.28
C ALA A 201 5.66 -3.86 -0.60
N TRP A 202 6.27 -2.85 0.02
CA TRP A 202 6.97 -1.77 -0.70
C TRP A 202 8.14 -2.29 -1.52
N VAL A 203 8.98 -3.15 -0.95
CA VAL A 203 10.09 -3.79 -1.66
C VAL A 203 9.59 -4.61 -2.84
N THR A 204 8.49 -5.36 -2.69
CA THR A 204 7.93 -6.12 -3.81
C THR A 204 7.38 -5.24 -4.92
N SER A 205 6.82 -4.07 -4.58
CA SER A 205 6.43 -3.08 -5.58
C SER A 205 7.60 -2.53 -6.38
N ILE A 206 8.73 -2.25 -5.72
CA ILE A 206 9.96 -1.80 -6.40
C ILE A 206 10.48 -2.90 -7.32
N LEU A 207 10.60 -4.14 -6.82
CA LEU A 207 11.08 -5.27 -7.60
C LEU A 207 10.19 -5.52 -8.82
N MET A 208 8.88 -5.34 -8.68
CA MET A 208 7.95 -5.47 -9.79
C MET A 208 8.28 -4.49 -10.90
N THR A 209 8.43 -3.21 -10.58
CA THR A 209 8.79 -2.22 -11.60
C THR A 209 10.16 -2.49 -12.21
N VAL A 210 11.17 -2.80 -11.40
CA VAL A 210 12.53 -3.09 -11.91
C VAL A 210 12.51 -4.30 -12.85
N SER A 211 11.74 -5.33 -12.51
CA SER A 211 11.63 -6.54 -13.33
C SER A 211 10.96 -6.30 -14.69
N PHE A 212 10.00 -5.38 -14.78
CA PHE A 212 9.42 -5.01 -16.08
C PHE A 212 10.35 -4.15 -16.94
N ILE A 213 11.21 -3.33 -16.33
CA ILE A 213 12.14 -2.47 -17.07
C ILE A 213 13.28 -3.30 -17.68
N HIS A 214 13.72 -4.37 -17.00
CA HIS A 214 14.93 -5.11 -17.38
C HIS A 214 14.68 -6.42 -18.13
N GLY A 215 13.41 -6.80 -18.37
CA GLY A 215 13.00 -7.91 -19.26
C GLY A 215 13.84 -9.17 -19.15
#